data_AF-A0A1J5BJL6-F1
#
_entry.id   AF-A0A1J5BJL6-F1
#
_cell.length_a   1.000
_cell.length_b   1.000
_cell.length_c   1.000
_cell.angle_alpha   90.00
_cell.angle_beta   90.00
_cell.angle_gamma   90.00
#
_symmetry.space_group_name_H-M   'P 1'
#
loop_
_entity.id
_entity.type
_entity.pdbx_description
1 polymer ?
#
loop_
_entity_poly.entity_id
_entity_poly.type
_entity_poly.pdbx_seq_one_letter_code
_entity_poly.pdbx_strand_id
1 'polypeptide(L)'
;MASENAISAVSRTLVWLLVQSGPGPEYGLSEADFVLVQADDLLRRRPQRGISVLLHRVSLNVVQRDQAPRRRGLENVPRSLPLELHYLIIPWAASAELQHGLLGWTLRFFERCASLGEDLLNQCSPGSFGPEESVPLLADPPEPALEAFVRAGLVLPPSAGLVARVLMS
;
A
#
# COMPACT_ATOMS: atom_id res chain seq x y z
N MET A 1 -1.64 6.58 18.30
CA MET A 1 -0.77 5.42 18.50
C MET A 1 -1.39 4.28 17.74
N ALA A 2 -0.75 3.88 16.64
CA ALA A 2 -1.41 3.06 15.64
C ALA A 2 -1.71 1.66 16.18
N SER A 3 -2.98 1.24 16.12
CA SER A 3 -3.47 0.00 16.73
C SER A 3 -3.09 -1.23 15.90
N GLU A 4 -3.43 -2.43 16.40
CA GLU A 4 -3.30 -3.70 15.67
C GLU A 4 -3.94 -3.69 14.27
N ASN A 5 -4.92 -2.82 14.04
CA ASN A 5 -5.60 -2.69 12.76
C ASN A 5 -4.86 -1.81 11.74
N ALA A 6 -3.74 -1.17 12.11
CA ALA A 6 -3.03 -0.20 11.29
C ALA A 6 -2.66 -0.72 9.89
N ILE A 7 -2.22 -1.98 9.78
CA ILE A 7 -1.87 -2.60 8.49
C ILE A 7 -3.11 -2.69 7.58
N SER A 8 -4.24 -3.15 8.14
CA SER A 8 -5.49 -3.26 7.38
C SER A 8 -6.03 -1.89 6.99
N ALA A 9 -5.90 -0.90 7.88
CA ALA A 9 -6.33 0.47 7.68
C ALA A 9 -5.58 1.12 6.50
N VAL A 10 -4.24 1.06 6.50
CA VAL A 10 -3.41 1.56 5.40
C VAL A 10 -3.81 0.89 4.08
N SER A 11 -3.92 -0.44 4.07
CA SER A 11 -4.28 -1.21 2.87
C SER A 11 -5.64 -0.78 2.29
N ARG A 12 -6.64 -0.58 3.16
CA ARG A 12 -7.98 -0.12 2.75
C ARG A 12 -7.97 1.33 2.28
N THR A 13 -7.23 2.21 2.95
CA THR A 13 -7.12 3.61 2.57
C THR A 13 -6.46 3.78 1.20
N LEU A 14 -5.42 3.00 0.88
CA LEU A 14 -4.80 3.01 -0.45
C LEU A 14 -5.81 2.69 -1.56
N VAL A 15 -6.59 1.62 -1.39
CA VAL A 15 -7.62 1.24 -2.36
C VAL A 15 -8.74 2.28 -2.42
N TRP A 16 -9.22 2.74 -1.27
CA TRP A 16 -10.26 3.76 -1.21
C TRP A 16 -9.85 5.04 -1.94
N LEU A 17 -8.61 5.50 -1.76
CA LEU A 17 -8.07 6.66 -2.47
C LEU A 17 -8.06 6.50 -3.99
N LEU A 18 -7.68 5.31 -4.46
CA LEU A 18 -7.72 4.98 -5.89
C LEU A 18 -9.15 4.98 -6.44
N VAL A 19 -10.11 4.42 -5.68
CA VAL A 19 -11.54 4.44 -6.05
C VAL A 19 -12.06 5.87 -6.13
N GLN A 20 -11.79 6.71 -5.13
CA GLN A 20 -12.28 8.09 -5.09
C GLN A 20 -11.67 8.96 -6.18
N SER A 21 -10.41 8.71 -6.52
CA SER A 21 -9.65 9.56 -7.45
C SER A 21 -9.67 9.06 -8.88
N GLY A 22 -10.30 7.91 -9.14
CA GLY A 22 -10.14 7.06 -10.32
C GLY A 22 -9.87 7.81 -11.63
N PRO A 23 -9.01 7.26 -12.50
CA PRO A 23 -8.62 7.90 -13.75
C PRO A 23 -9.86 8.23 -14.58
N GLY A 24 -9.82 9.38 -15.26
CA GLY A 24 -10.95 9.87 -16.03
C GLY A 24 -11.33 8.95 -17.20
N PRO A 25 -12.49 9.21 -17.82
CA PRO A 25 -13.02 8.41 -18.93
C PRO A 25 -12.07 8.31 -20.13
N GLU A 26 -11.10 9.22 -20.26
CA GLU A 26 -10.07 9.22 -21.31
C GLU A 26 -9.19 7.96 -21.31
N TYR A 27 -9.10 7.25 -20.19
CA TYR A 27 -8.39 5.96 -20.13
C TYR A 27 -9.30 4.76 -20.44
N GLY A 28 -10.59 4.97 -20.73
CA GLY A 28 -11.57 3.89 -20.93
C GLY A 28 -11.82 3.07 -19.65
N LEU A 29 -11.61 3.70 -18.49
CA LEU A 29 -11.59 3.09 -17.17
C LEU A 29 -12.86 3.38 -16.35
N SER A 30 -13.97 3.73 -17.01
CA SER A 30 -15.28 3.94 -16.36
C SER A 30 -15.80 2.71 -15.58
N GLU A 31 -15.18 1.54 -15.78
CA GLU A 31 -15.45 0.27 -15.09
C GLU A 31 -14.16 -0.34 -14.47
N ALA A 32 -13.17 0.50 -14.11
CA ALA A 32 -11.93 0.01 -13.52
C ALA A 32 -12.12 -0.46 -12.08
N ASP A 33 -11.73 -1.70 -11.80
CA ASP A 33 -11.77 -2.27 -10.46
C ASP A 33 -10.47 -1.95 -9.70
N PHE A 34 -10.60 -1.22 -8.59
CA PHE A 34 -9.51 -0.99 -7.64
C PHE A 34 -9.71 -1.91 -6.44
N VAL A 35 -8.81 -2.88 -6.26
CA VAL A 35 -9.01 -3.97 -5.31
C VAL A 35 -7.76 -4.29 -4.51
N LEU A 36 -7.95 -4.61 -3.24
CA LEU A 36 -6.92 -5.26 -2.42
C LEU A 36 -6.96 -6.75 -2.73
N VAL A 37 -5.81 -7.34 -3.01
CA VAL A 37 -5.69 -8.77 -3.35
C VAL A 37 -4.68 -9.47 -2.47
N GLN A 38 -4.83 -10.78 -2.35
CA GLN A 38 -3.84 -11.70 -1.83
C GLN A 38 -3.08 -12.36 -2.99
N ALA A 39 -1.93 -12.99 -2.69
CA ALA A 39 -1.15 -13.68 -3.72
C ALA A 39 -1.94 -14.81 -4.41
N ASP A 40 -2.84 -15.49 -3.69
CA ASP A 40 -3.69 -16.55 -4.22
C ASP A 40 -4.80 -16.03 -5.16
N ASP A 41 -5.31 -14.81 -4.94
CA ASP A 41 -6.29 -14.19 -5.84
C ASP A 41 -5.70 -14.00 -7.25
N LEU A 42 -4.41 -13.63 -7.33
CA LEU A 42 -3.70 -13.45 -8.59
C LEU A 42 -3.56 -14.74 -9.41
N LEU A 43 -3.59 -15.90 -8.73
CA LEU A 43 -3.56 -17.22 -9.36
C LEU A 43 -4.96 -17.62 -9.86
N ARG A 44 -6.01 -17.29 -9.12
CA ARG A 44 -7.37 -17.79 -9.37
C ARG A 44 -8.15 -16.91 -10.34
N ARG A 45 -8.10 -15.59 -10.17
CA ARG A 45 -8.90 -14.66 -10.97
C ARG A 45 -8.23 -13.29 -11.05
N ARG A 46 -7.75 -12.96 -12.23
CA ARG A 46 -7.20 -11.64 -12.53
C ARG A 46 -8.34 -10.67 -12.85
N PRO A 47 -8.32 -9.43 -12.33
CA PRO A 47 -9.22 -8.38 -12.79
C PRO A 47 -9.09 -8.19 -14.29
N GLN A 48 -10.19 -7.88 -14.97
CA GLN A 48 -10.15 -7.59 -16.40
C GLN A 48 -9.56 -6.20 -16.66
N ARG A 49 -9.86 -5.24 -15.78
CA ARG A 49 -9.44 -3.84 -15.88
C ARG A 49 -9.30 -3.23 -14.49
N GLY A 50 -8.34 -2.32 -14.31
CA GLY A 50 -8.14 -1.57 -13.07
C GLY A 50 -6.82 -1.89 -12.38
N ILE A 51 -6.78 -1.81 -11.06
CA ILE A 51 -5.55 -1.96 -10.27
C ILE A 51 -5.76 -2.90 -9.11
N SER A 52 -4.85 -3.86 -9.00
CA SER A 52 -4.69 -4.63 -7.78
C SER A 52 -3.59 -4.05 -6.91
N VAL A 53 -3.89 -3.92 -5.62
CA VAL A 53 -2.92 -3.57 -4.57
C VAL A 53 -2.65 -4.84 -3.78
N LEU A 54 -1.37 -5.25 -3.70
CA LEU A 54 -0.95 -6.45 -2.98
C LEU A 54 0.09 -6.10 -1.93
N LEU A 55 -0.19 -6.37 -0.65
CA LEU A 55 0.84 -6.35 0.39
C LEU A 55 1.68 -7.63 0.31
N HIS A 56 2.88 -7.56 -0.25
CA HIS A 56 3.70 -8.76 -0.50
C HIS A 56 4.78 -8.98 0.57
N ARG A 57 5.10 -7.96 1.37
CA ARG A 57 6.11 -8.06 2.44
C ARG A 57 5.84 -7.03 3.54
N VAL A 58 6.09 -7.44 4.78
CA VAL A 58 6.16 -6.55 5.95
C VAL A 58 7.55 -6.66 6.56
N SER A 59 8.22 -5.52 6.74
CA SER A 59 9.54 -5.43 7.37
C SER A 59 9.47 -4.64 8.67
N LEU A 60 10.42 -4.87 9.58
CA LEU A 60 10.71 -3.92 10.65
C LEU A 60 11.66 -2.84 10.13
N ASN A 61 11.36 -1.57 10.40
CA ASN A 61 12.31 -0.50 10.13
C ASN A 61 13.39 -0.48 11.23
N VAL A 62 14.47 -1.23 10.99
CA VAL A 62 15.59 -1.40 11.93
C VAL A 62 16.42 -0.13 12.12
N VAL A 63 16.30 0.88 11.25
CA VAL A 63 16.99 2.17 11.40
C VAL A 63 16.37 3.00 12.54
N GLN A 64 15.08 2.81 12.83
CA GLN A 64 14.39 3.44 13.97
C GLN A 64 14.58 2.73 15.31
N ARG A 65 15.43 1.69 15.39
CA ARG A 65 15.64 0.93 16.63
C ARG A 65 16.46 1.67 17.69
N ASP A 66 16.97 2.87 17.37
CA ASP A 66 17.58 3.81 18.33
C ASP A 66 16.52 4.63 19.08
N GLN A 67 15.47 3.97 19.57
CA GLN A 67 14.54 4.60 20.50
C GLN A 67 15.27 4.85 21.82
N ALA A 68 15.29 6.11 22.24
CA ALA A 68 15.88 6.62 23.46
C ALA A 68 15.64 5.67 24.66
N PRO A 69 16.62 5.56 25.60
CA PRO A 69 16.48 4.70 26.77
C PRO A 69 15.18 4.98 27.52
N ARG A 70 14.52 3.92 28.02
CA ARG A 70 13.25 4.00 28.74
C ARG A 70 13.31 5.12 29.78
N ARG A 71 12.34 6.05 29.75
CA ARG A 71 12.13 6.94 30.88
C ARG A 71 11.66 6.09 32.06
N ARG A 72 12.33 6.26 33.20
CA ARG A 72 12.00 5.55 34.45
C ARG A 72 10.52 5.79 34.78
N GLY A 73 9.73 4.72 34.93
CA GLY A 73 8.28 4.79 35.19
C GLY A 73 7.35 4.41 34.02
N LEU A 74 7.87 4.17 32.81
CA LEU A 74 7.11 3.72 31.64
C LEU A 74 7.42 2.26 31.24
N GLU A 75 7.75 1.41 32.21
CA GLU A 75 8.17 0.03 31.96
C GLU A 75 7.06 -0.86 31.38
N ASN A 76 5.80 -0.51 31.65
CA ASN A 76 4.61 -1.25 31.22
C ASN A 76 4.01 -0.76 29.89
N VAL A 77 4.57 0.28 29.25
CA VAL A 77 4.08 0.75 27.95
C VAL A 77 4.79 -0.05 26.84
N PRO A 78 4.04 -0.71 25.94
CA PRO A 78 4.63 -1.41 24.80
C PRO A 78 5.52 -0.47 23.97
N ARG A 79 6.66 -0.97 23.50
CA ARG A 79 7.51 -0.20 22.59
C ARG A 79 6.83 -0.07 21.24
N SER A 80 6.91 1.11 20.65
CA SER A 80 6.42 1.28 19.29
C SER A 80 7.17 0.37 18.32
N LEU A 81 6.43 -0.29 17.44
CA LEU A 81 6.90 -1.22 16.43
C LEU A 81 6.92 -0.51 15.07
N PRO A 82 8.09 -0.05 14.59
CA PRO A 82 8.17 0.61 13.30
C PRO A 82 8.16 -0.44 12.19
N LEU A 83 7.16 -0.36 11.31
CA LEU A 83 6.91 -1.25 10.20
C LEU A 83 7.10 -0.56 8.85
N GLU A 84 7.58 -1.31 7.87
CA GLU A 84 7.50 -0.97 6.46
C GLU A 84 6.59 -1.98 5.76
N LEU A 85 5.52 -1.49 5.17
CA LEU A 85 4.53 -2.29 4.44
C LEU A 85 4.83 -2.14 2.94
N HIS A 86 5.31 -3.20 2.30
CA HIS A 86 5.71 -3.20 0.90
C HIS A 86 4.56 -3.71 0.03
N TYR A 87 4.02 -2.81 -0.78
CA TYR A 87 2.92 -3.05 -1.70
C TYR A 87 3.42 -3.16 -3.14
N LEU A 88 2.79 -4.05 -3.89
CA LEU A 88 2.90 -4.13 -5.34
C LEU A 88 1.60 -3.59 -5.96
N ILE A 89 1.74 -2.64 -6.87
CA ILE A 89 0.66 -2.00 -7.62
C ILE A 89 0.64 -2.60 -9.03
N ILE A 90 -0.41 -3.35 -9.34
CA ILE A 90 -0.50 -4.20 -10.53
C ILE A 90 -1.61 -3.67 -11.44
N PRO A 91 -1.27 -3.09 -12.60
CA PRO A 91 -2.24 -2.57 -13.56
C PRO A 91 -2.81 -3.68 -14.44
N TRP A 92 -4.12 -3.71 -14.62
CA TRP A 92 -4.85 -4.62 -15.51
C TRP A 92 -5.55 -3.82 -16.60
N ALA A 93 -5.30 -4.17 -17.85
CA ALA A 93 -5.98 -3.57 -19.00
C ALA A 93 -5.97 -4.50 -20.21
N ALA A 94 -6.79 -4.17 -21.21
CA ALA A 94 -6.89 -4.95 -22.46
C ALA A 94 -5.71 -4.75 -23.42
N SER A 95 -4.95 -3.67 -23.27
CA SER A 95 -3.79 -3.35 -24.12
C SER A 95 -2.63 -2.84 -23.27
N ALA A 96 -1.40 -3.01 -23.78
CA ALA A 96 -0.18 -2.55 -23.13
C ALA A 96 -0.17 -1.01 -22.94
N GLU A 97 -0.66 -0.26 -23.93
CA GLU A 97 -0.74 1.20 -23.84
C GLU A 97 -1.62 1.67 -22.68
N LEU A 98 -2.83 1.09 -22.55
CA LEU A 98 -3.73 1.41 -21.44
C LEU A 98 -3.14 0.98 -20.10
N GLN A 99 -2.49 -0.18 -20.06
CA GLN A 99 -1.84 -0.68 -18.86
C GLN A 99 -0.71 0.25 -18.39
N HIS A 100 0.13 0.73 -19.32
CA HIS A 100 1.20 1.69 -19.01
C HIS A 100 0.64 3.05 -18.62
N GLY A 101 -0.41 3.53 -19.29
CA GLY A 101 -1.10 4.77 -18.94
C GLY A 101 -1.69 4.72 -17.53
N LEU A 102 -2.33 3.60 -17.18
CA LEU A 102 -2.87 3.37 -15.84
C LEU A 102 -1.76 3.34 -14.78
N LEU A 103 -0.67 2.63 -15.04
CA LEU A 103 0.49 2.61 -14.15
C LEU A 103 1.09 4.01 -13.95
N GLY A 104 1.27 4.76 -15.04
CA GLY A 104 1.79 6.14 -15.01
C GLY A 104 0.88 7.08 -14.22
N TRP A 105 -0.43 6.98 -14.42
CA TRP A 105 -1.42 7.73 -13.64
C TRP A 105 -1.31 7.40 -12.15
N THR A 106 -1.20 6.11 -11.78
CA THR A 106 -1.14 5.69 -10.37
C THR A 106 0.14 6.12 -9.68
N LEU A 107 1.27 6.01 -10.37
CA LEU A 107 2.55 6.52 -9.86
C LEU A 107 2.47 8.03 -9.59
N ARG A 108 1.94 8.80 -10.54
CA ARG A 108 1.73 10.24 -10.37
C ARG A 108 0.71 10.56 -9.27
N PHE A 109 -0.30 9.70 -9.08
CA PHE A 109 -1.28 9.82 -8.02
C PHE A 109 -0.62 9.66 -6.64
N PHE A 110 0.10 8.58 -6.40
CA PHE A 110 0.76 8.33 -5.12
C PHE A 110 1.92 9.29 -4.84
N GLU A 111 2.63 9.76 -5.86
CA GLU A 111 3.63 10.82 -5.69
C GLU A 111 2.99 12.12 -5.14
N ARG A 112 1.80 12.49 -5.62
CA ARG A 112 1.04 13.64 -5.10
C ARG A 112 0.44 13.37 -3.72
N CYS A 113 0.13 12.12 -3.41
CA CYS A 113 -0.35 11.67 -2.11
C CYS A 113 0.81 11.08 -1.28
N ALA A 114 1.82 11.91 -0.99
CA ALA A 114 3.06 11.46 -0.35
C ALA A 114 2.88 10.95 1.10
N SER A 115 1.73 11.20 1.72
CA SER A 115 1.44 10.75 3.08
C SER A 115 -0.06 10.59 3.32
N LEU A 116 -0.44 9.57 4.09
CA LEU A 116 -1.81 9.35 4.56
C LEU A 116 -1.96 9.99 5.94
N GLY A 117 -2.82 11.00 6.07
CA GLY A 117 -3.19 11.56 7.36
C GLY A 117 -4.12 10.65 8.16
N GLU A 118 -4.16 10.83 9.47
CA GLU A 118 -5.07 10.18 10.41
C GLU A 118 -6.53 10.31 10.00
N ASP A 119 -6.93 11.45 9.42
CA ASP A 119 -8.32 11.66 8.98
C ASP A 119 -8.75 10.65 7.92
N LEU A 120 -7.87 10.35 6.95
CA LEU A 120 -8.12 9.38 5.89
C LEU A 120 -8.02 7.94 6.41
N LEU A 121 -7.04 7.69 7.28
CA LEU A 121 -6.81 6.37 7.85
C LEU A 121 -7.97 5.95 8.78
N ASN A 122 -8.43 6.87 9.62
CA ASN A 122 -9.53 6.64 10.56
C ASN A 122 -10.91 6.63 9.88
N GLN A 123 -11.07 7.24 8.70
CA GLN A 123 -12.27 7.03 7.88
C GLN A 123 -12.42 5.56 7.44
N CYS A 124 -11.30 4.91 7.10
CA CYS A 124 -11.30 3.51 6.67
C CYS A 124 -11.26 2.52 7.84
N SER A 125 -10.73 2.95 8.99
CA SER A 125 -10.60 2.14 10.19
C SER A 125 -10.63 3.03 11.45
N PRO A 126 -11.83 3.32 11.99
CA PRO A 126 -11.98 4.27 13.10
C PRO A 126 -11.16 3.91 14.34
N GLY A 127 -10.42 4.88 14.86
CA GLY A 127 -9.62 4.73 16.09
C GLY A 127 -8.31 3.95 15.90
N SER A 128 -7.94 3.65 14.66
CA SER A 128 -6.70 2.92 14.36
C SER A 128 -5.46 3.80 14.40
N PHE A 129 -5.60 5.12 14.27
CA PHE A 129 -4.51 6.10 14.35
C PHE A 129 -4.87 7.22 15.33
N GLY A 130 -3.87 7.69 16.07
CA GLY A 130 -3.97 8.82 16.98
C GLY A 130 -4.00 10.16 16.24
N PRO A 131 -4.33 11.25 16.96
CA PRO A 131 -4.27 12.60 16.40
C PRO A 131 -2.85 12.91 15.93
N GLU A 132 -2.70 13.55 14.77
CA GLU A 132 -1.42 13.91 14.15
C GLU A 132 -0.56 12.74 13.64
N GLU A 133 -1.06 11.50 13.68
CA GLU A 133 -0.34 10.38 13.06
C GLU A 133 -0.47 10.42 11.54
N SER A 134 0.66 10.23 10.86
CA SER A 134 0.68 10.12 9.41
C SER A 134 1.56 8.97 8.95
N VAL A 135 1.12 8.31 7.89
CA VAL A 135 1.83 7.21 7.24
C VAL A 135 2.43 7.72 5.93
N PRO A 136 3.74 7.99 5.87
CA PRO A 136 4.38 8.40 4.63
C PRO A 136 4.39 7.24 3.62
N LEU A 137 4.18 7.60 2.36
CA LEU A 137 4.22 6.72 1.20
C LEU A 137 5.47 7.02 0.37
N LEU A 138 6.20 5.97 0.02
CA LEU A 138 7.46 6.06 -0.72
C LEU A 138 7.46 5.09 -1.89
N ALA A 139 8.10 5.46 -2.99
CA ALA A 139 8.36 4.51 -4.07
C ALA A 139 9.32 3.41 -3.59
N ASP A 140 9.05 2.17 -3.97
CA ASP A 140 9.86 1.00 -3.64
C ASP A 140 10.21 0.23 -4.91
N PRO A 141 11.45 -0.23 -5.10
CA PRO A 141 11.81 -1.13 -6.19
C PRO A 141 10.97 -2.42 -6.16
N PRO A 142 10.17 -2.73 -7.21
CA PRO A 142 9.31 -3.92 -7.23
C PRO A 142 10.07 -5.22 -7.52
N GLU A 143 11.35 -5.16 -7.91
CA GLU A 143 12.14 -6.28 -8.42
C GLU A 143 12.15 -7.51 -7.48
N PRO A 144 12.35 -7.37 -6.15
CA PRO A 144 12.35 -8.54 -5.25
C PRO A 144 11.01 -9.28 -5.25
N ALA A 145 9.90 -8.55 -5.39
CA ALA A 145 8.56 -9.11 -5.45
C ALA A 145 8.32 -9.79 -6.80
N LEU A 146 8.61 -9.08 -7.90
CA LEU A 146 8.43 -9.59 -9.26
C LEU A 146 9.23 -10.87 -9.50
N GLU A 147 10.48 -10.93 -9.04
CA GLU A 147 11.28 -12.16 -9.12
C GLU A 147 10.65 -13.32 -8.35
N ALA A 148 10.10 -13.08 -7.16
CA ALA A 148 9.45 -14.11 -6.38
C ALA A 148 8.20 -14.66 -7.09
N PHE A 149 7.40 -13.79 -7.71
CA PHE A 149 6.25 -14.21 -8.51
C PHE A 149 6.65 -14.98 -9.77
N VAL A 150 7.68 -14.52 -10.48
CA VAL A 150 8.21 -15.25 -11.65
C VAL A 150 8.71 -16.65 -11.25
N ARG A 151 9.44 -16.76 -10.13
CA ARG A 151 9.87 -18.07 -9.58
C ARG A 151 8.68 -18.97 -9.21
N ALA A 152 7.56 -18.39 -8.79
CA ALA A 152 6.32 -19.10 -8.51
C ALA A 152 5.48 -19.42 -9.77
N GLY A 153 5.99 -19.12 -10.98
CA GLY A 153 5.30 -19.36 -12.24
C GLY A 153 4.23 -18.31 -12.60
N LEU A 154 4.19 -17.19 -11.89
CA LEU A 154 3.28 -16.08 -12.14
C LEU A 154 3.95 -15.01 -13.00
N VAL A 155 3.41 -14.80 -14.20
CA VAL A 155 3.76 -13.64 -15.04
C VAL A 155 2.78 -12.51 -14.70
N LEU A 156 3.31 -11.48 -14.05
CA LEU A 156 2.63 -10.23 -13.76
C LEU A 156 2.95 -9.17 -14.83
N PRO A 157 2.04 -8.24 -15.09
CA PRO A 157 2.36 -7.06 -15.88
C PRO A 157 3.45 -6.22 -15.20
N PRO A 158 4.14 -5.33 -15.94
CA PRO A 158 4.90 -4.23 -15.36
C PRO A 158 4.12 -3.57 -14.21
N SER A 159 4.72 -3.58 -13.02
CA SER A 159 4.10 -3.19 -11.76
C SER A 159 5.03 -2.26 -11.00
N ALA A 160 4.48 -1.46 -10.09
CA ALA A 160 5.25 -0.54 -9.25
C ALA A 160 5.25 -0.98 -7.79
N GLY A 161 6.36 -0.74 -7.08
CA GLY A 161 6.43 -0.92 -5.64
C GLY A 161 6.10 0.36 -4.89
N LEU A 162 5.44 0.23 -3.75
CA LEU A 162 5.07 1.31 -2.85
C LEU A 162 5.31 0.86 -1.41
N VAL A 163 6.02 1.65 -0.60
CA VAL A 163 6.21 1.40 0.82
C VAL A 163 5.44 2.39 1.65
N ALA A 164 4.66 1.88 2.61
CA ALA A 164 4.04 2.68 3.66
C ALA A 164 4.77 2.44 4.99
N ARG A 165 5.22 3.50 5.66
CA ARG A 165 5.90 3.37 6.97
C ARG A 165 4.93 3.65 8.11
N VAL A 166 4.77 2.68 9.00
CA VAL A 166 3.80 2.74 10.09
C VAL A 166 4.54 2.60 11.41
N LEU A 167 4.16 3.40 12.41
CA LEU A 167 4.62 3.23 13.78
C LEU A 167 3.48 2.67 14.62
N MET A 168 3.46 1.35 14.82
CA MET A 168 2.45 0.69 15.65
C MET A 168 2.82 0.77 17.14
N SER A 169 1.84 0.67 18.03
CA SER A 169 2.01 0.73 19.49
C SER A 169 1.38 -0.44 20.20
#